data_AF-A0A258SKU7-F1
#
_entry.id   AF-A0A258SKU7-F1
#
_cell.length_a   1.000
_cell.length_b   1.000
_cell.length_c   1.000
_cell.angle_alpha   90.00
_cell.angle_beta   90.00
_cell.angle_gamma   90.00
#
_symmetry.space_group_name_H-M   'P 1'
#
loop_
_entity.id
_entity.type
_entity.pdbx_description
1 polymer ?
#
loop_
_entity_poly.entity_id
_entity_poly.type
_entity_poly.pdbx_seq_one_letter_code
_entity_poly.pdbx_strand_id
1 'polypeptide(L)'
;LVQAELRRSGFEELLSSGIVITGGSAGMQGMVELGEEVFHMPVRMGWPRYEGGLADVMRNPRYATCMGLLIAGLEARGRDAPKLSGNNFKDIFERMKSWFKGNF
;
A
#
# COMPACT_ATOMS: atom_id res chain seq x y z
N LEU A 1 15.72 8.69 -17.32
CA LEU A 1 14.83 7.51 -17.45
C LEU A 1 13.44 7.77 -16.88
N VAL A 2 13.28 8.07 -15.58
CA VAL A 2 11.94 8.31 -14.97
C VAL A 2 11.21 9.51 -15.60
N GLN A 3 11.88 10.64 -15.80
CA GLN A 3 11.28 11.83 -16.44
C GLN A 3 10.84 11.55 -17.89
N ALA A 4 11.63 10.77 -18.63
CA ALA A 4 11.27 10.35 -19.98
C ALA A 4 10.04 9.44 -19.99
N GLU A 5 9.91 8.57 -18.98
CA GLU A 5 8.74 7.71 -18.83
C GLU A 5 7.47 8.51 -18.49
N LEU A 6 7.59 9.52 -17.60
CA LEU A 6 6.48 10.43 -17.26
C LEU A 6 5.93 11.18 -18.49
N ARG A 7 6.83 11.63 -19.36
CA ARG A 7 6.49 12.22 -20.66
C ARG A 7 5.81 11.21 -21.57
N ARG A 8 6.41 10.03 -21.71
CA ARG A 8 5.89 8.96 -22.56
C ARG A 8 4.50 8.51 -22.14
N SER A 9 4.23 8.44 -20.84
CA SER A 9 2.94 8.03 -20.30
C SER A 9 1.87 9.14 -20.36
N GLY A 10 2.24 10.38 -20.69
CA GLY A 10 1.33 11.53 -20.71
C GLY A 10 0.87 12.00 -19.33
N PHE A 11 1.55 11.58 -18.25
CA PHE A 11 1.17 11.92 -16.87
C PHE A 11 1.89 13.16 -16.34
N GLU A 12 2.88 13.70 -17.06
CA GLU A 12 3.68 14.86 -16.61
C GLU A 12 2.80 16.06 -16.22
N GLU A 13 1.78 16.38 -17.02
CA GLU A 13 0.85 17.50 -16.75
C GLU A 13 -0.25 17.17 -15.73
N LEU A 14 -0.40 15.89 -15.36
CA LEU A 14 -1.44 15.41 -14.42
C LEU A 14 -0.92 15.31 -12.97
N LEU A 15 0.38 15.52 -12.75
CA LEU A 15 1.02 15.41 -11.43
C LEU A 15 0.84 16.68 -10.59
N SER A 16 -0.40 17.01 -10.24
CA SER A 16 -0.70 18.16 -9.36
C SER A 16 -0.13 18.05 -7.94
N SER A 17 0.20 16.83 -7.51
CA SER A 17 0.63 16.51 -6.13
C SER A 17 2.14 16.28 -5.99
N GLY A 18 2.92 16.46 -7.06
CA GLY A 18 4.38 16.23 -7.07
C GLY A 18 4.78 14.75 -7.01
N ILE A 19 6.03 14.49 -6.63
CA ILE A 19 6.65 13.15 -6.62
C ILE A 19 6.95 12.70 -5.19
N VAL A 20 6.75 11.40 -4.92
CA VAL A 20 7.18 10.75 -3.67
C VAL A 20 8.31 9.78 -4.00
N ILE A 21 9.48 9.96 -3.37
CA ILE A 21 10.61 9.03 -3.50
C ILE A 21 10.68 8.09 -2.28
N THR A 22 11.00 6.82 -2.52
CA THR A 22 11.07 5.77 -1.48
C THR A 22 12.26 4.83 -1.71
N GLY A 23 12.50 3.90 -0.78
CA GLY A 23 13.60 2.93 -0.86
C GLY A 23 14.86 3.41 -0.14
N GLY A 24 15.93 2.61 -0.21
CA GLY A 24 17.18 2.91 0.49
C GLY A 24 17.92 4.13 -0.07
N SER A 25 17.99 4.25 -1.39
CA SER A 25 18.64 5.38 -2.08
C SER A 25 17.91 6.70 -1.86
N ALA A 26 16.59 6.68 -1.62
CA ALA A 26 15.84 7.89 -1.30
C ALA A 26 16.33 8.56 0.00
N GLY A 27 16.96 7.81 0.92
CA GLY A 27 17.51 8.35 2.16
C GLY A 27 18.89 9.01 2.03
N MET A 28 19.49 9.03 0.83
CA MET A 28 20.74 9.76 0.61
C MET A 28 20.52 11.27 0.78
N GLN A 29 21.49 11.93 1.41
CA GLN A 29 21.44 13.39 1.59
C GLN A 29 21.37 14.10 0.23
N GLY A 30 20.49 15.09 0.10
CA GLY A 30 20.33 15.85 -1.14
C GLY A 30 19.39 15.23 -2.17
N MET A 31 18.81 14.05 -1.91
CA MET A 31 18.02 13.33 -2.91
C MET A 31 16.66 14.00 -3.20
N VAL A 32 16.10 14.73 -2.24
CA VAL A 32 14.86 15.50 -2.44
C VAL A 32 15.14 16.69 -3.35
N GLU A 33 16.18 17.45 -3.03
CA GLU A 33 16.64 18.64 -3.76
C GLU A 33 17.02 18.30 -5.20
N LEU A 34 17.80 17.21 -5.39
CA LEU A 34 18.12 16.70 -6.72
C LEU A 34 16.86 16.29 -7.50
N GLY A 35 15.88 15.70 -6.82
CA GLY A 35 14.59 15.38 -7.42
C GLY A 35 13.87 16.64 -7.91
N GLU A 36 13.80 17.67 -7.08
CA GLU A 36 13.16 18.94 -7.44
C GLU A 36 13.86 19.63 -8.61
N GLU A 37 15.19 19.58 -8.66
CA GLU A 37 15.98 20.12 -9.77
C GLU A 37 15.73 19.37 -11.09
N VAL A 38 15.67 18.03 -11.04
CA VAL A 38 15.48 17.19 -12.23
C VAL A 38 14.04 17.27 -12.76
N PHE A 39 13.05 17.26 -11.88
CA PHE A 39 11.64 17.16 -12.26
C PHE A 39 10.89 18.48 -12.31
N HIS A 40 11.50 19.58 -11.83
CA HIS A 40 10.86 20.92 -11.76
C HIS A 40 9.49 20.90 -11.08
N MET A 41 9.32 20.04 -10.08
CA MET A 41 8.08 19.88 -9.31
C MET A 41 8.41 19.48 -7.87
N PRO A 42 7.49 19.67 -6.91
CA PRO A 42 7.72 19.29 -5.52
C PRO A 42 8.05 17.81 -5.38
N VAL A 43 9.11 17.50 -4.65
CA VAL A 43 9.50 16.12 -4.31
C VAL A 43 9.48 15.96 -2.80
N ARG A 44 9.01 14.80 -2.33
CA ARG A 44 8.98 14.48 -0.90
C ARG A 44 9.44 13.06 -0.63
N MET A 45 10.04 12.87 0.55
CA MET A 45 10.42 11.55 1.02
C MET A 45 9.20 10.78 1.54
N GLY A 46 9.00 9.57 1.02
CA GLY A 46 7.93 8.67 1.45
C GLY A 46 8.37 7.82 2.63
N TRP A 47 7.73 8.04 3.77
CA TRP A 47 7.94 7.27 5.00
C TRP A 47 6.83 6.24 5.17
N PRO A 48 7.12 4.99 5.54
CA PRO A 48 6.08 4.06 5.93
C PRO A 48 5.38 4.55 7.21
N ARG A 49 4.07 4.39 7.27
CA ARG A 49 3.28 4.70 8.46
C ARG A 49 3.21 3.46 9.36
N TYR A 50 3.79 3.55 10.55
CA TYR A 50 3.76 2.50 11.56
C TYR A 50 3.76 3.13 12.96
N GLU A 51 2.82 2.72 13.79
CA GLU A 51 2.57 3.32 15.12
C GLU A 51 2.83 2.30 16.27
N GLY A 52 3.48 1.17 15.98
CA GLY A 52 3.81 0.15 16.99
C GLY A 52 5.16 0.38 17.69
N GLY A 53 5.58 -0.58 18.53
CA GLY A 53 6.78 -0.45 19.38
C GLY A 53 8.13 -0.29 18.65
N LEU A 54 8.16 -0.47 17.34
CA LEU A 54 9.32 -0.26 16.46
C LEU A 54 9.21 1.01 15.60
N ALA A 55 8.34 1.97 15.95
CA ALA A 55 8.12 3.19 15.16
C ALA A 55 9.40 3.93 14.76
N ASP A 56 10.35 4.07 15.69
CA ASP A 56 11.61 4.78 15.41
C ASP A 56 12.48 4.05 14.39
N VAL A 57 12.51 2.72 14.43
CA VAL A 57 13.23 1.89 13.45
C VAL A 57 12.53 1.95 12.10
N MET A 58 11.20 1.90 12.10
CA MET A 58 10.39 1.87 10.90
C MET A 58 10.32 3.21 10.19
N ARG A 59 10.67 4.33 10.84
CA ARG A 59 10.74 5.67 10.25
C ARG A 59 11.96 5.80 9.31
N ASN A 60 11.95 5.00 8.24
CA ASN A 60 12.97 4.98 7.21
C ASN A 60 12.35 4.59 5.84
N PRO A 61 12.61 5.33 4.75
CA PRO A 61 12.05 5.04 3.42
C PRO A 61 12.42 3.65 2.89
N ARG A 62 13.48 3.03 3.41
CA ARG A 62 13.88 1.65 3.07
C ARG A 62 12.80 0.61 3.36
N TYR A 63 11.91 0.87 4.32
CA TYR A 63 10.86 -0.07 4.72
C TYR A 63 9.52 0.18 4.01
N ALA A 64 9.43 1.16 3.11
CA ALA A 64 8.20 1.52 2.41
C ALA A 64 7.58 0.34 1.64
N THR A 65 8.40 -0.42 0.89
CA THR A 65 7.92 -1.56 0.10
C THR A 65 7.38 -2.68 0.98
N CYS A 66 8.14 -3.11 1.99
CA CYS A 66 7.71 -4.20 2.88
C CYS A 66 6.41 -3.83 3.63
N MET A 67 6.30 -2.60 4.10
CA MET A 67 5.08 -2.12 4.75
C MET A 67 3.88 -2.09 3.82
N GLY A 68 4.06 -1.63 2.58
CA GLY A 68 3.00 -1.68 1.56
C GLY A 68 2.52 -3.11 1.28
N LEU A 69 3.46 -4.07 1.19
CA LEU A 69 3.13 -5.49 0.99
C LEU A 69 2.35 -6.07 2.19
N LEU A 70 2.73 -5.74 3.42
CA LEU A 70 2.02 -6.19 4.61
C LEU A 70 0.58 -5.63 4.65
N ILE A 71 0.41 -4.34 4.38
CA ILE A 71 -0.91 -3.70 4.32
C ILE A 71 -1.76 -4.36 3.22
N ALA A 72 -1.21 -4.54 2.02
CA ALA A 72 -1.91 -5.20 0.93
C ALA A 72 -2.33 -6.64 1.27
N GLY A 73 -1.47 -7.40 1.96
CA GLY A 73 -1.78 -8.76 2.42
C GLY A 73 -2.90 -8.79 3.47
N LEU A 74 -2.89 -7.83 4.41
CA LEU A 74 -3.96 -7.69 5.41
C LEU A 74 -5.30 -7.34 4.76
N GLU A 75 -5.29 -6.41 3.80
CA GLU A 75 -6.50 -6.02 3.04
C GLU A 75 -7.04 -7.17 2.20
N ALA A 76 -6.17 -7.93 1.51
CA ALA A 76 -6.57 -9.10 0.74
C ALA A 76 -7.27 -10.15 1.63
N ARG A 77 -6.68 -10.45 2.80
CA ARG A 77 -7.29 -11.37 3.77
C ARG A 77 -8.64 -10.88 4.30
N GLY A 78 -8.80 -9.57 4.50
CA GLY A 78 -10.06 -8.95 4.90
C GLY A 78 -11.14 -8.98 3.82
N ARG A 79 -10.75 -8.96 2.53
CA ARG A 79 -11.68 -9.12 1.39
C ARG A 79 -12.19 -10.55 1.25
N ASP A 80 -11.34 -11.53 1.54
CA ASP A 80 -11.69 -12.96 1.47
C ASP A 80 -12.33 -13.49 2.76
N ALA A 81 -12.35 -12.69 3.84
CA ALA A 81 -13.12 -13.02 5.02
C ALA A 81 -14.61 -13.06 4.64
N PRO A 82 -15.35 -14.15 4.96
CA PRO A 82 -16.75 -14.24 4.61
C PRO A 82 -17.48 -13.08 5.28
N LYS A 83 -17.95 -12.12 4.48
CA LYS A 83 -18.84 -11.07 4.95
C LYS A 83 -20.04 -11.77 5.56
N LEU A 84 -20.17 -11.69 6.88
CA LEU A 84 -21.42 -12.00 7.57
C LEU A 84 -22.42 -10.92 7.14
N SER A 85 -22.99 -11.12 5.95
CA SER A 85 -24.08 -10.33 5.42
C SER A 85 -25.26 -10.54 6.35
N GLY A 86 -25.65 -9.48 7.05
CA GLY A 86 -26.79 -9.47 7.94
C GLY A 86 -28.07 -9.66 7.14
N ASN A 87 -28.52 -10.91 6.98
CA ASN A 87 -29.93 -11.35 6.97
C ASN A 87 -30.10 -12.88 6.88
N ASN A 88 -29.20 -13.64 7.49
CA ASN A 88 -28.85 -14.97 7.00
C ASN A 88 -29.22 -16.15 7.95
N PHE A 89 -30.43 -16.16 8.49
CA PHE A 89 -30.97 -17.36 9.16
C PHE A 89 -31.02 -18.57 8.22
N LYS A 90 -31.27 -18.35 6.93
CA LYS A 90 -31.23 -19.41 5.91
C LYS A 90 -29.81 -19.94 5.67
N ASP A 91 -28.81 -19.08 5.61
CA ASP A 91 -27.43 -19.53 5.39
C ASP A 91 -26.86 -20.25 6.62
N ILE A 92 -27.33 -19.90 7.82
CA ILE A 92 -27.03 -20.64 9.05
C ILE A 92 -27.67 -22.04 8.99
N PHE A 93 -28.93 -22.13 8.56
CA PHE A 93 -29.63 -23.42 8.43
C PHE A 93 -29.00 -24.33 7.34
N GLU A 94 -28.59 -23.77 6.20
CA GLU A 94 -27.91 -24.53 5.14
C GLU A 94 -26.53 -25.04 5.57
N ARG A 95 -25.77 -24.26 6.34
CA ARG A 95 -24.50 -24.72 6.92
C ARG A 95 -24.69 -25.87 7.91
N MET A 96 -25.71 -25.80 8.77
CA MET A 96 -26.04 -26.88 9.70
C MET A 96 -26.47 -28.16 8.98
N LYS A 97 -27.29 -28.04 7.93
CA LYS A 97 -27.74 -29.18 7.11
C LYS A 97 -26.58 -29.82 6.35
N SER A 98 -25.66 -29.02 5.81
CA SER A 98 -24.44 -29.50 5.16
C SER A 98 -23.51 -30.23 6.12
N TRP A 99 -23.39 -29.75 7.37
CA TRP A 99 -22.58 -30.41 8.40
C TRP A 99 -23.19 -31.77 8.80
N PHE A 100 -24.52 -31.83 8.93
CA PHE A 100 -25.19 -33.07 9.29
C PHE A 100 -25.05 -34.13 8.19
N LYS A 101 -25.25 -33.76 6.91
CA LYS A 101 -25.05 -34.67 5.76
C LYS A 101 -23.60 -35.14 5.55
N GLY A 102 -22.62 -34.38 6.05
CA GLY A 102 -21.21 -34.71 5.91
C GLY A 102 -20.69 -35.66 6.99
N ASN A 103 -21.34 -35.72 8.15
CA ASN A 103 -20.89 -36.46 9.33
C ASN A 103 -21.84 -37.59 9.78
N PHE A 104 -23.07 -37.65 9.28
CA PHE A 104 -24.08 -38.68 9.53
C PHE A 104 -24.73 -39.10 8.21
#